data_AF-A0A3M6ZAZ2-F1
#
_entry.id   AF-A0A3M6ZAZ2-F1
#
_cell.length_a   1.000
_cell.length_b   1.000
_cell.length_c   1.000
_cell.angle_alpha   90.00
_cell.angle_beta   90.00
_cell.angle_gamma   90.00
#
_symmetry.space_group_name_H-M   'P 1'
#
loop_
_entity.id
_entity.type
_entity.pdbx_description
1 polymer ?
#
loop_
_entity_poly.entity_id
_entity_poly.type
_entity_poly.pdbx_seq_one_letter_code
_entity_poly.pdbx_strand_id
1 'polypeptide(L)'
;MAQPQQAQTAVNLPRVAITYCTQCKWMLRAAYFGQELMSTFGTAIGEVALIPATGGIFTVHLTYRPDSPAGAAEVQQILLWDRKAENGFPETKILKQRLRNHIEPEKKLGHSDTPASSSNKHTAEAKVGTEPNAEATASLPAKQDPQTQQPQDATSKECGDCR
;
A
#
# COMPACT_ATOMS: atom_id res chain seq x y z
N MET A 1 -9.69 8.32 -25.56
CA MET A 1 -9.24 7.59 -24.35
C MET A 1 -9.70 6.15 -24.53
N ALA A 2 -8.77 5.20 -24.73
CA ALA A 2 -9.14 3.80 -24.87
C ALA A 2 -9.65 3.30 -23.51
N GLN A 3 -10.91 2.90 -23.44
CA GLN A 3 -11.42 2.21 -22.26
C GLN A 3 -10.67 0.88 -22.15
N PRO A 4 -10.18 0.49 -20.96
CA PRO A 4 -9.52 -0.80 -20.80
C PRO A 4 -10.53 -1.89 -21.16
N GLN A 5 -10.22 -2.66 -22.20
CA GLN A 5 -11.02 -3.80 -22.60
C GLN A 5 -10.86 -4.87 -21.53
N GLN A 6 -11.91 -5.08 -20.72
CA GLN A 6 -11.91 -6.08 -19.67
C GLN A 6 -11.96 -7.47 -20.31
N ALA A 7 -10.79 -8.10 -20.48
CA ALA A 7 -10.72 -9.52 -20.77
C ALA A 7 -11.12 -10.29 -19.50
N GLN A 8 -12.11 -11.17 -19.61
CA GLN A 8 -12.51 -12.07 -18.52
C GLN A 8 -11.49 -13.20 -18.39
N THR A 9 -10.40 -12.92 -17.68
CA THR A 9 -9.38 -13.93 -17.36
C THR A 9 -9.82 -14.73 -16.13
N ALA A 10 -9.60 -16.04 -16.14
CA ALA A 10 -9.74 -16.87 -14.94
C ALA A 10 -8.77 -16.36 -13.86
N VAL A 11 -9.27 -16.10 -12.65
CA VAL A 11 -8.50 -15.63 -11.50
C VAL A 11 -8.42 -16.70 -10.42
N ASN A 12 -7.30 -16.75 -9.70
CA ASN A 12 -7.16 -17.66 -8.56
C ASN A 12 -7.80 -17.03 -7.33
N LEU A 13 -8.88 -17.65 -6.83
CA LEU A 13 -9.53 -17.22 -5.60
C LEU A 13 -8.83 -17.83 -4.37
N PRO A 14 -8.77 -17.12 -3.23
CA PRO A 14 -9.18 -15.73 -3.01
C PRO A 14 -8.25 -14.71 -3.68
N ARG A 15 -8.83 -13.71 -4.35
CA ARG A 15 -8.11 -12.65 -5.06
C ARG A 15 -8.18 -11.34 -4.29
N VAL A 16 -7.03 -10.76 -3.98
CA VAL A 16 -6.94 -9.42 -3.39
C VAL A 16 -6.53 -8.42 -4.45
N ALA A 17 -7.33 -7.38 -4.67
CA ALA A 17 -7.04 -6.32 -5.63
C ALA A 17 -6.78 -4.98 -4.90
N ILE A 18 -5.57 -4.45 -5.05
CA ILE A 18 -5.17 -3.16 -4.48
C ILE A 18 -5.09 -2.14 -5.61
N THR A 19 -6.09 -1.26 -5.68
CA THR A 19 -6.11 -0.14 -6.63
C THR A 19 -5.42 1.05 -5.99
N TYR A 20 -4.43 1.64 -6.65
CA TYR A 20 -3.62 2.72 -6.09
C TYR A 20 -3.39 3.86 -7.07
N CYS A 21 -3.31 5.08 -6.56
CA CYS A 21 -2.96 6.24 -7.36
C CYS A 21 -1.47 6.25 -7.73
N THR A 22 -1.18 6.24 -9.03
CA THR A 22 0.19 6.32 -9.56
C THR A 22 0.79 7.70 -9.36
N GLN A 23 -0.02 8.76 -9.51
CA GLN A 23 0.41 10.16 -9.37
C GLN A 23 0.84 10.49 -7.93
N CYS A 24 0.22 9.86 -6.93
CA CYS A 24 0.59 10.06 -5.53
C CYS A 24 1.76 9.16 -5.08
N LYS A 25 2.39 8.42 -6.00
CA LYS A 25 3.53 7.51 -5.74
C LYS A 25 3.23 6.42 -4.70
N TRP A 26 1.99 5.94 -4.62
CA TRP A 26 1.57 4.93 -3.64
C TRP A 26 1.84 3.48 -4.04
N MET A 27 2.50 3.25 -5.18
CA MET A 27 2.86 1.90 -5.65
C MET A 27 3.61 1.09 -4.58
N LEU A 28 4.64 1.68 -3.96
CA LEU A 28 5.44 0.99 -2.94
C LEU A 28 4.62 0.61 -1.71
N ARG A 29 3.69 1.48 -1.31
CA ARG A 29 2.76 1.20 -0.22
C ARG A 29 1.79 0.09 -0.58
N ALA A 30 1.24 0.09 -1.80
CA ALA A 30 0.39 -0.97 -2.30
C ALA A 30 1.12 -2.32 -2.33
N ALA A 31 2.35 -2.34 -2.84
CA ALA A 31 3.20 -3.53 -2.87
C ALA A 31 3.53 -4.04 -1.45
N TYR A 32 3.82 -3.15 -0.50
CA TYR A 32 4.05 -3.51 0.90
C TYR A 32 2.84 -4.24 1.50
N PHE A 33 1.62 -3.71 1.36
CA PHE A 33 0.44 -4.40 1.86
C PHE A 33 0.21 -5.74 1.15
N GLY A 34 0.46 -5.82 -0.15
CA GLY A 34 0.40 -7.09 -0.88
C GLY A 34 1.36 -8.13 -0.29
N GLN A 35 2.60 -7.75 -0.04
CA GLN A 35 3.62 -8.61 0.57
C GLN A 35 3.23 -9.05 1.99
N GLU A 36 2.72 -8.14 2.82
CA GLU A 36 2.26 -8.44 4.17
C GLU A 36 1.11 -9.46 4.20
N LEU A 37 0.18 -9.38 3.26
CA LEU A 37 -0.92 -10.34 3.15
C LEU A 37 -0.40 -11.70 2.68
N MET A 38 0.40 -11.73 1.62
CA MET A 38 0.97 -12.98 1.10
C MET A 38 1.87 -13.69 2.11
N SER A 39 2.68 -12.95 2.88
CA SER A 39 3.53 -13.54 3.92
C SER A 39 2.73 -14.12 5.09
N THR A 40 1.55 -13.57 5.38
CA THR A 40 0.69 -14.00 6.49
C THR A 40 -0.21 -15.18 6.13
N PHE A 41 -0.79 -15.16 4.93
CA PHE A 41 -1.79 -16.14 4.50
C PHE A 41 -1.22 -17.21 3.57
N GLY A 42 -0.03 -17.02 3.02
CA GLY A 42 0.65 -18.01 2.17
C GLY A 42 -0.25 -18.45 1.02
N THR A 43 -0.46 -19.76 0.90
CA THR A 43 -1.27 -20.38 -0.15
C THR A 43 -2.78 -20.22 0.03
N ALA A 44 -3.25 -19.62 1.13
CA ALA A 44 -4.67 -19.31 1.32
C ALA A 44 -5.12 -18.11 0.46
N ILE A 45 -4.19 -17.33 -0.10
CA ILE A 45 -4.47 -16.32 -1.12
C ILE A 45 -4.10 -16.91 -2.48
N GLY A 46 -5.02 -16.86 -3.43
CA GLY A 46 -4.78 -17.32 -4.79
C GLY A 46 -3.91 -16.34 -5.57
N GLU A 47 -4.23 -15.04 -5.49
CA GLU A 47 -3.44 -13.99 -6.13
C GLU A 47 -3.61 -12.62 -5.46
N VAL A 48 -2.62 -11.75 -5.65
CA VAL A 48 -2.69 -10.32 -5.33
C VAL A 48 -2.44 -9.50 -6.59
N ALA A 49 -3.37 -8.60 -6.91
CA ALA A 49 -3.28 -7.71 -8.06
C ALA A 49 -3.01 -6.27 -7.60
N LEU A 50 -2.00 -5.63 -8.18
CA LEU A 50 -1.73 -4.20 -8.03
C LEU A 50 -2.27 -3.46 -9.26
N ILE A 51 -3.31 -2.64 -9.07
CA ILE A 51 -4.04 -1.99 -10.16
C ILE A 51 -3.72 -0.49 -10.16
N PRO A 52 -2.98 0.03 -11.16
CA PRO A 52 -2.69 1.45 -11.25
C PRO A 52 -3.95 2.25 -11.61
N ALA A 53 -4.13 3.38 -10.94
CA ALA A 53 -5.22 4.32 -11.17
C ALA A 53 -4.76 5.76 -10.92
N THR A 54 -5.68 6.72 -11.05
CA THR A 54 -5.47 8.15 -10.74
C THR A 54 -6.56 8.63 -9.76
N GLY A 55 -6.51 9.88 -9.30
CA GLY A 55 -7.60 10.45 -8.49
C GLY A 55 -7.46 10.25 -6.97
N GLY A 56 -6.24 10.06 -6.47
CA GLY A 56 -5.99 9.85 -5.03
C GLY A 56 -6.72 8.63 -4.46
N ILE A 57 -6.94 7.61 -5.28
CA ILE A 57 -7.58 6.36 -4.90
C ILE A 57 -6.59 5.42 -4.22
N PHE A 58 -7.05 4.80 -3.13
CA PHE A 58 -6.39 3.65 -2.53
C PHE A 58 -7.46 2.73 -1.94
N THR A 59 -7.76 1.63 -2.62
CA THR A 59 -8.81 0.68 -2.21
C THR A 59 -8.30 -0.75 -2.25
N VAL A 60 -8.74 -1.57 -1.30
CA VAL A 60 -8.44 -3.00 -1.25
C VAL A 60 -9.75 -3.77 -1.39
N HIS A 61 -9.88 -4.55 -2.46
CA HIS A 61 -11.03 -5.44 -2.68
C HIS A 61 -10.62 -6.89 -2.48
N LEU A 62 -11.53 -7.69 -1.95
CA LEU A 62 -11.41 -9.14 -1.87
C LEU A 62 -12.50 -9.77 -2.74
N THR A 63 -12.09 -10.61 -3.68
CA THR A 63 -12.98 -11.53 -4.38
C THR A 63 -12.73 -12.93 -3.85
N TYR A 64 -13.75 -13.58 -3.30
CA TYR A 64 -13.62 -14.90 -2.69
C TYR A 64 -14.91 -15.71 -2.83
N ARG A 65 -14.79 -17.02 -2.66
CA ARG A 65 -15.94 -17.91 -2.56
C ARG A 65 -16.12 -18.26 -1.08
N PRO A 66 -17.24 -17.92 -0.44
CA PRO A 66 -17.49 -18.31 0.94
C PRO A 66 -17.73 -19.83 1.01
N ASP A 67 -17.29 -20.45 2.10
CA ASP A 67 -17.63 -21.83 2.39
C ASP A 67 -19.12 -21.91 2.76
N SER A 68 -19.95 -22.32 1.80
CA SER A 68 -21.36 -22.63 2.05
C SER A 68 -21.56 -24.14 2.09
N PRO A 69 -22.23 -24.68 3.13
CA PRO A 69 -22.56 -26.10 3.19
C PRO A 69 -23.50 -26.56 2.07
N ALA A 70 -24.14 -25.63 1.34
CA ALA A 70 -25.02 -25.91 0.22
C ALA A 70 -24.32 -25.67 -1.13
N GLY A 71 -23.25 -26.42 -1.42
CA GLY A 71 -22.75 -26.85 -2.76
C GLY A 71 -22.51 -25.85 -3.91
N ALA A 72 -22.93 -24.60 -3.82
CA ALA A 72 -22.90 -23.61 -4.91
C ALA A 72 -22.85 -22.19 -4.34
N ALA A 73 -21.85 -21.91 -3.48
CA ALA A 73 -21.60 -20.53 -3.09
C ALA A 73 -21.14 -19.70 -4.30
N GLU A 74 -21.88 -18.66 -4.62
CA GLU A 74 -21.48 -17.68 -5.62
C GLU A 74 -20.21 -16.95 -5.19
N VAL A 75 -19.40 -16.53 -6.17
CA VAL A 75 -18.23 -15.71 -5.93
C VAL A 75 -18.68 -14.33 -5.48
N GLN A 76 -18.19 -13.88 -4.33
CA GLN A 76 -18.51 -12.59 -3.75
C GLN A 76 -17.32 -11.64 -3.86
N GLN A 77 -17.60 -10.35 -4.10
CA GLN A 77 -16.61 -9.29 -4.04
C GLN A 77 -16.99 -8.30 -2.95
N ILE A 78 -16.04 -7.99 -2.07
CA ILE A 78 -16.21 -7.04 -0.97
C ILE A 78 -15.07 -6.02 -0.95
N LEU A 79 -15.35 -4.86 -0.37
CA LEU A 79 -14.37 -3.81 -0.12
C LEU A 79 -13.79 -4.00 1.30
N LEU A 80 -12.50 -4.32 1.40
CA LEU A 80 -11.80 -4.44 2.67
C LEU A 80 -11.34 -3.09 3.21
N TRP A 81 -10.98 -2.15 2.34
CA TRP A 81 -10.52 -0.83 2.72
C TRP A 81 -10.74 0.20 1.61
N ASP A 82 -11.14 1.41 1.98
CA ASP A 82 -11.12 2.59 1.11
C ASP A 82 -10.54 3.78 1.88
N ARG A 83 -9.48 4.36 1.33
CA ARG A 83 -8.82 5.55 1.91
C ARG A 83 -9.77 6.71 2.14
N LYS A 84 -10.72 6.95 1.23
CA LYS A 84 -11.65 8.09 1.37
C LYS A 84 -12.64 7.85 2.51
N ALA A 85 -13.15 6.62 2.63
CA ALA A 85 -14.08 6.25 3.69
C ALA A 85 -13.41 6.15 5.08
N GLU A 86 -12.18 5.62 5.14
CA GLU A 86 -11.44 5.35 6.38
C GLU A 86 -10.45 6.46 6.76
N ASN A 87 -10.43 7.57 5.99
CA ASN A 87 -9.58 8.74 6.19
C ASN A 87 -8.07 8.41 6.34
N GLY A 88 -7.55 7.48 5.53
CA GLY A 88 -6.14 7.10 5.60
C GLY A 88 -5.80 5.75 5.00
N PHE A 89 -4.57 5.30 5.28
CA PHE A 89 -4.10 3.98 4.88
C PHE A 89 -4.40 2.95 5.97
N PRO A 90 -4.63 1.68 5.60
CA PRO A 90 -4.88 0.65 6.59
C PRO A 90 -3.65 0.43 7.46
N GLU A 91 -3.87 0.19 8.75
CA GLU A 91 -2.85 -0.50 9.53
C GLU A 91 -2.76 -1.96 9.07
N THR A 92 -1.55 -2.47 8.92
CA THR A 92 -1.29 -3.85 8.45
C THR A 92 -2.07 -4.89 9.26
N LYS A 93 -2.17 -4.68 10.57
CA LYS A 93 -2.93 -5.53 11.48
C LYS A 93 -4.43 -5.57 11.16
N ILE A 94 -5.06 -4.41 10.99
CA ILE A 94 -6.49 -4.29 10.70
C ILE A 94 -6.80 -4.92 9.34
N LEU A 95 -5.94 -4.70 8.34
CA LEU A 95 -6.13 -5.29 7.02
C LEU A 95 -6.05 -6.82 7.04
N LYS A 96 -5.08 -7.38 7.78
CA LYS A 96 -4.95 -8.84 7.99
C LYS A 96 -6.17 -9.41 8.71
N GLN A 97 -6.64 -8.75 9.78
CA GLN A 97 -7.85 -9.17 10.49
C GLN A 97 -9.08 -9.17 9.57
N ARG A 98 -9.31 -8.09 8.82
CA ARG A 98 -10.44 -7.97 7.88
C ARG A 98 -10.38 -9.08 6.84
N LEU A 99 -9.23 -9.30 6.20
CA LEU A 99 -9.07 -10.39 5.21
C LEU A 99 -9.34 -11.76 5.83
N ARG A 100 -8.73 -12.06 6.98
CA ARG A 100 -8.89 -13.35 7.67
C ARG A 100 -10.36 -13.67 7.92
N ASN A 101 -11.14 -12.70 8.40
CA ASN A 101 -12.54 -12.93 8.75
C ASN A 101 -13.37 -13.47 7.56
N HIS A 102 -12.90 -13.29 6.33
CA HIS A 102 -13.54 -13.81 5.12
C HIS A 102 -12.94 -15.11 4.58
N ILE A 103 -11.61 -15.31 4.71
CA ILE A 103 -10.93 -16.46 4.07
C ILE A 103 -10.56 -17.60 5.03
N GLU A 104 -10.25 -17.30 6.29
CA GLU A 104 -9.80 -18.28 7.29
C GLU A 104 -10.21 -17.81 8.70
N PRO A 105 -11.50 -17.74 9.04
CA PRO A 105 -11.98 -17.11 10.28
C PRO A 105 -11.41 -17.74 11.56
N GLU A 106 -11.01 -19.03 11.52
CA GLU A 106 -10.45 -19.76 12.66
C GLU A 106 -8.93 -19.54 12.86
N LYS A 107 -8.24 -18.91 11.89
CA LYS A 107 -6.79 -18.69 11.96
C LYS A 107 -6.44 -17.64 13.02
N LYS A 108 -5.55 -18.00 13.94
CA LYS A 108 -5.00 -17.05 14.92
C LYS A 108 -3.84 -16.26 14.28
N LEU A 109 -3.92 -14.94 14.30
CA LEU A 109 -2.90 -14.01 13.76
C LEU A 109 -1.93 -13.50 14.84
N GLY A 110 -1.94 -14.09 16.04
CA GLY A 110 -1.02 -13.77 17.13
C GLY A 110 -1.18 -12.32 17.61
N HIS A 111 -0.11 -11.53 17.58
CA HIS A 111 -0.14 -10.09 17.96
C HIS A 111 -1.09 -9.25 17.10
N SER A 112 -1.51 -9.76 15.96
CA SER A 112 -2.49 -9.09 15.12
C SER A 112 -3.93 -9.32 15.60
N ASP A 113 -4.22 -10.14 16.62
CA ASP A 113 -5.59 -10.37 17.12
C ASP A 113 -6.00 -9.52 18.32
N THR A 114 -5.04 -8.93 19.03
CA THR A 114 -5.37 -8.01 20.11
C THR A 114 -5.95 -6.71 19.55
N PRO A 115 -6.89 -6.01 20.19
CA PRO A 115 -7.17 -4.63 19.82
C PRO A 115 -5.90 -3.79 20.04
N ALA A 116 -5.60 -2.85 19.14
CA ALA A 116 -4.42 -1.99 19.27
C ALA A 116 -4.52 -1.18 20.57
N SER A 117 -3.76 -1.59 21.59
CA SER A 117 -3.58 -0.78 22.79
C SER A 117 -2.68 0.38 22.45
N SER A 118 -3.26 1.58 22.38
CA SER A 118 -2.58 2.85 22.18
C SER A 118 -1.55 3.10 23.29
N SER A 119 -0.31 2.66 23.10
CA SER A 119 0.80 3.04 23.98
C SER A 119 1.50 4.26 23.38
N ASN A 120 0.87 5.42 23.53
CA ASN A 120 1.53 6.70 23.32
C ASN A 120 2.38 6.99 24.57
N LYS A 121 3.64 6.51 24.59
CA LYS A 121 4.63 6.94 25.59
C LYS A 121 5.49 8.03 24.96
N HIS A 122 5.03 9.27 25.14
CA HIS A 122 5.87 10.44 25.03
C HIS A 122 6.77 10.46 26.27
N THR A 123 8.04 10.07 26.11
CA THR A 123 9.08 10.46 27.07
C THR A 123 10.00 11.41 26.34
N ALA A 124 9.88 12.68 26.71
CA ALA A 124 10.80 13.72 26.32
C ALA A 124 12.15 13.49 27.02
N GLU A 125 13.25 13.65 26.29
CA GLU A 125 14.50 14.13 26.89
C GLU A 125 15.38 14.80 25.83
N ALA A 126 15.55 16.11 26.01
CA ALA A 126 16.44 16.97 25.26
C ALA A 126 17.87 16.86 25.81
N LYS A 127 18.87 17.05 24.95
CA LYS A 127 20.07 17.83 25.31
C LYS A 127 20.85 18.30 24.07
N VAL A 128 20.93 19.62 23.98
CA VAL A 128 21.81 20.44 23.14
C VAL A 128 23.23 20.40 23.70
N GLY A 129 24.24 20.44 22.84
CA GLY A 129 25.64 20.64 23.19
C GLY A 129 26.48 21.02 21.96
N THR A 130 26.99 22.25 21.99
CA THR A 130 27.70 23.03 20.95
C THR A 130 29.14 22.57 20.65
N GLU A 131 29.57 22.86 19.41
CA GLU A 131 30.89 22.90 18.73
C GLU A 131 32.06 23.59 19.52
N PRO A 132 33.32 23.80 19.01
CA PRO A 132 33.88 23.64 17.63
C PRO A 132 35.34 23.10 17.53
N ASN A 133 35.85 22.87 16.32
CA ASN A 133 37.25 23.21 15.99
C ASN A 133 37.45 23.52 14.49
N ALA A 134 38.42 24.40 14.27
CA ALA A 134 38.67 25.29 13.16
C ALA A 134 39.45 24.69 11.96
N GLU A 135 39.12 25.24 10.79
CA GLU A 135 40.00 25.90 9.82
C GLU A 135 41.30 25.21 9.35
N ALA A 136 41.30 24.80 8.07
CA ALA A 136 42.47 24.92 7.20
C ALA A 136 42.04 25.04 5.72
N THR A 137 42.55 26.09 5.10
CA THR A 137 42.38 26.59 3.73
C THR A 137 43.21 25.80 2.70
N ALA A 138 42.69 25.66 1.46
CA ALA A 138 43.44 25.87 0.20
C ALA A 138 42.60 25.57 -1.06
N SER A 139 42.26 26.65 -1.78
CA SER A 139 42.21 26.90 -3.23
C SER A 139 42.00 25.79 -4.30
N LEU A 140 41.06 26.11 -5.21
CA LEU A 140 40.71 25.48 -6.50
C LEU A 140 41.78 25.73 -7.61
N PRO A 141 41.69 25.12 -8.82
CA PRO A 141 40.76 25.64 -9.84
C PRO A 141 39.98 24.58 -10.65
N ALA A 142 38.96 25.11 -11.34
CA ALA A 142 37.91 24.49 -12.15
C ALA A 142 38.36 23.77 -13.43
N LYS A 143 37.47 22.89 -13.94
CA LYS A 143 37.22 22.67 -15.38
C LYS A 143 35.80 22.11 -15.60
N GLN A 144 35.22 22.53 -16.72
CA GLN A 144 33.79 22.64 -17.06
C GLN A 144 33.12 21.34 -17.58
N ASP A 145 31.78 21.39 -17.64
CA ASP A 145 30.79 20.42 -18.15
C ASP A 145 31.03 19.92 -19.60
N PRO A 146 30.25 18.90 -20.06
CA PRO A 146 28.97 19.23 -20.71
C PRO A 146 27.79 18.32 -20.34
N GLN A 147 26.69 19.00 -19.98
CA GLN A 147 25.28 18.74 -20.28
C GLN A 147 24.88 17.36 -20.84
N THR A 148 24.04 16.63 -20.10
CA THR A 148 23.07 15.70 -20.70
C THR A 148 21.66 16.17 -20.34
N GLN A 149 20.92 16.54 -21.39
CA GLN A 149 19.57 17.07 -21.33
C GLN A 149 18.58 15.99 -20.86
N GLN A 150 17.84 16.29 -19.79
CA GLN A 150 16.58 15.60 -19.47
C GLN A 150 15.49 16.07 -20.43
N PRO A 151 14.69 15.17 -21.03
CA PRO A 151 13.42 15.55 -21.60
C PRO A 151 12.40 15.71 -20.47
N GLN A 152 12.05 16.95 -20.17
CA GLN A 152 10.84 17.32 -19.45
C GLN A 152 9.71 17.44 -20.47
N ASP A 153 8.63 16.68 -20.28
CA ASP A 153 7.26 17.20 -20.20
C ASP A 153 6.24 16.08 -20.42
N ALA A 154 5.64 15.64 -19.32
CA ALA A 154 4.31 15.03 -19.35
C ALA A 154 3.49 15.75 -18.28
N THR A 155 2.74 16.75 -18.75
CA THR A 155 1.75 17.56 -18.04
C THR A 155 1.22 16.92 -16.75
N SER A 156 1.73 17.38 -15.61
CA SER A 156 1.17 17.12 -14.29
C SER A 156 -0.16 17.86 -14.17
N LYS A 157 -1.26 17.17 -14.46
CA LYS A 157 -2.53 17.49 -13.81
C LYS A 157 -2.37 17.15 -12.33
N GLU A 158 -2.08 18.16 -11.51
CA GLU A 158 -2.11 18.03 -10.06
C GLU A 158 -3.47 17.49 -9.63
N CYS A 159 -3.45 16.24 -9.15
CA CYS A 159 -4.61 15.59 -8.59
C CYS A 159 -4.76 16.06 -7.14
N GLY A 160 -5.72 16.96 -6.88
CA GLY A 160 -5.99 17.56 -5.57
C GLY A 160 -6.27 16.56 -4.43
N ASP A 161 -6.57 15.30 -4.76
CA ASP A 161 -6.81 14.22 -3.81
C ASP A 161 -5.52 13.52 -3.26
N CYS A 162 -4.31 13.95 -3.64
CA CYS A 162 -3.05 13.25 -3.31
C CYS A 162 -2.45 13.51 -1.91
N ARG A 163 -3.16 14.19 -1.00
CA ARG A 163 -2.73 14.37 0.40
C ARG A 163 -3.11 13.18 1.27
#